data_AF-A0A813SL07-F1
#
_entry.id   AF-A0A813SL07-F1
#
_cell.length_a   1.000
_cell.length_b   1.000
_cell.length_c   1.000
_cell.angle_alpha   90.00
_cell.angle_beta   90.00
_cell.angle_gamma   90.00
#
_symmetry.space_group_name_H-M   'P 1'
#
loop_
_entity.id
_entity.type
_entity.pdbx_description
1 polymer ?
#
loop_
_entity_poly.entity_id
_entity_poly.type
_entity_poly.pdbx_seq_one_letter_code
_entity_poly.pdbx_strand_id
1 'polypeptide(L)'
;MSEEEATVKIRRTASVDSEAVLEVAAKNLRKSIRECEMQNPPFIADHAKSKLQEFTFVVCGAPRTGKSTLINAIINKDVAPTKSGPSAVTLETKCYTLEGPCSNDEDQEGRTFRINIWDTRGITAWDKSIADVIEEKHPMCMILCASPGSFANDEFVRPLISQCVNSKIFVALVCTNQWNDSGEKRAKVMEEFHNLLRVYNTKVSSDNDITFYGEIGLVTMVNSIAYSNRRTGLYRPRSGVNHLIYGIMKSLNEDQLLGWCYTLMENDGFWSQMQNQIQDFFAQKFTYGKSFLWSLSKAKTWFQHQ
;
A
#
# COMPACT_ATOMS: atom_id res chain seq x y z
N MET A 1 45.07 18.82 -25.81
CA MET A 1 44.42 18.08 -24.71
C MET A 1 43.92 19.09 -23.70
N SER A 2 42.66 19.51 -23.81
CA SER A 2 41.92 20.20 -22.75
C SER A 2 40.50 20.51 -23.23
N GLU A 3 39.54 20.03 -22.43
CA GLU A 3 38.25 20.67 -22.15
C GLU A 3 37.25 20.87 -23.31
N GLU A 4 36.70 19.76 -23.80
CA GLU A 4 35.34 19.72 -24.33
C GLU A 4 34.43 19.12 -23.25
N GLU A 5 33.81 19.99 -22.46
CA GLU A 5 32.84 19.62 -21.44
C GLU A 5 31.57 19.04 -22.06
N ALA A 6 31.32 17.79 -21.70
CA ALA A 6 30.19 17.00 -22.10
C ALA A 6 28.86 17.62 -21.61
N THR A 7 28.08 18.17 -22.55
CA THR A 7 26.64 18.41 -22.37
C THR A 7 25.93 17.10 -22.05
N VAL A 8 25.62 16.91 -20.77
CA VAL A 8 24.70 15.87 -20.28
C VAL A 8 23.30 16.19 -20.81
N LYS A 9 22.92 15.55 -21.92
CA LYS A 9 21.54 15.47 -22.40
C LYS A 9 20.72 14.67 -21.39
N ILE A 10 20.14 15.36 -20.41
CA ILE A 10 19.08 14.80 -19.56
C ILE A 10 17.89 14.51 -20.49
N ARG A 11 17.71 13.24 -20.85
CA ARG A 11 16.49 12.76 -21.50
C ARG A 11 15.33 13.03 -20.54
N ARG A 12 14.51 14.04 -20.86
CA ARG A 12 13.16 14.16 -20.30
C ARG A 12 12.38 12.93 -20.73
N THR A 13 12.23 11.96 -19.84
CA THR A 13 11.21 10.92 -19.99
C THR A 13 9.87 11.63 -19.95
N ALA A 14 9.09 11.52 -21.04
CA ALA A 14 7.74 12.04 -21.12
C ALA A 14 6.93 11.46 -19.94
N SER A 15 6.37 12.33 -19.10
CA SER A 15 5.53 11.93 -17.99
C SER A 15 4.27 11.28 -18.54
N VAL A 16 4.09 10.00 -18.23
CA VAL A 16 2.89 9.28 -18.55
C VAL A 16 1.74 9.75 -17.67
N ASP A 17 0.59 9.98 -18.30
CA ASP A 17 -0.65 10.39 -17.65
C ASP A 17 -1.14 9.29 -16.69
N SER A 18 -1.13 9.58 -15.39
CA SER A 18 -1.62 8.67 -14.34
C SER A 18 -3.10 8.34 -14.53
N GLU A 19 -3.87 9.27 -15.11
CA GLU A 19 -5.29 9.09 -15.41
C GLU A 19 -5.52 7.95 -16.42
N ALA A 20 -4.66 7.83 -17.44
CA ALA A 20 -4.76 6.78 -18.46
C ALA A 20 -4.46 5.37 -17.91
N VAL A 21 -3.52 5.24 -16.97
CA VAL A 21 -3.21 3.94 -16.33
C VAL A 21 -4.38 3.47 -15.48
N LEU A 22 -4.97 4.39 -14.72
CA LEU A 22 -6.14 4.14 -13.90
C LEU A 22 -7.38 3.82 -14.74
N GLU A 23 -7.60 4.54 -15.84
CA GLU A 23 -8.71 4.28 -16.75
C GLU A 23 -8.64 2.86 -17.31
N VAL A 24 -7.44 2.40 -17.70
CA VAL A 24 -7.24 1.03 -18.20
C VAL A 24 -7.50 -0.01 -17.12
N ALA A 25 -6.99 0.19 -15.90
CA ALA A 25 -7.22 -0.71 -14.78
C ALA A 25 -8.72 -0.79 -14.42
N ALA A 26 -9.38 0.36 -14.33
CA ALA A 26 -10.80 0.48 -14.04
C ALA A 26 -11.66 -0.18 -15.13
N LYS A 27 -11.37 0.08 -16.41
CA LYS A 27 -12.08 -0.51 -17.56
C LYS A 27 -11.98 -2.03 -17.57
N ASN A 28 -10.80 -2.57 -17.30
CA ASN A 28 -10.58 -4.01 -17.34
C ASN A 28 -11.27 -4.73 -16.17
N LEU A 29 -11.26 -4.13 -14.97
CA LEU A 29 -12.04 -4.69 -13.88
C LEU A 29 -13.55 -4.61 -14.14
N ARG A 30 -14.06 -3.50 -14.71
CA ARG A 30 -15.47 -3.40 -15.12
C ARG A 30 -15.87 -4.52 -16.06
N LYS A 31 -14.96 -4.94 -16.94
CA LYS A 31 -15.19 -6.09 -17.80
C LYS A 31 -15.29 -7.39 -17.01
N SER A 32 -14.39 -7.64 -16.06
CA SER A 32 -14.48 -8.79 -15.15
C SER A 32 -15.77 -8.78 -14.32
N ILE A 33 -16.17 -7.61 -13.82
CA ILE A 33 -17.43 -7.43 -13.08
C ILE A 33 -18.62 -7.73 -13.99
N ARG A 34 -18.71 -7.14 -15.19
CA ARG A 34 -19.79 -7.44 -16.15
C ARG A 34 -19.85 -8.92 -16.52
N GLU A 35 -18.70 -9.56 -16.69
CA GLU A 35 -18.63 -11.00 -16.94
C GLU A 35 -19.19 -11.80 -15.74
N CYS A 36 -18.90 -11.39 -14.51
CA CYS A 36 -19.52 -11.92 -13.30
C CYS A 36 -21.03 -11.61 -13.21
N GLU A 37 -21.49 -10.41 -13.57
CA GLU A 37 -22.90 -10.02 -13.56
C GLU A 37 -23.72 -10.79 -14.59
N MET A 38 -23.15 -11.06 -15.78
CA MET A 38 -23.82 -11.89 -16.78
C MET A 38 -23.99 -13.35 -16.33
N GLN A 39 -23.11 -13.81 -15.43
CA GLN A 39 -23.12 -15.19 -14.93
C GLN A 39 -23.86 -15.35 -13.60
N ASN A 40 -24.20 -14.27 -12.91
CA ASN A 40 -24.79 -14.30 -11.57
C ASN A 40 -26.06 -13.43 -11.46
N PRO A 41 -27.06 -13.82 -10.65
CA PRO A 41 -28.31 -13.08 -10.50
C PRO A 41 -28.12 -11.62 -10.05
N PRO A 42 -29.07 -10.71 -10.36
CA PRO A 42 -28.97 -9.26 -10.11
C PRO A 42 -28.58 -8.86 -8.67
N PHE A 43 -28.97 -9.66 -7.67
CA PHE A 43 -28.61 -9.45 -6.27
C PHE A 43 -27.10 -9.52 -6.01
N ILE A 44 -26.37 -10.38 -6.74
CA ILE A 44 -24.91 -10.53 -6.61
C ILE A 44 -24.20 -9.35 -7.28
N ALA A 45 -24.76 -8.82 -8.38
CA ALA A 45 -24.26 -7.64 -9.08
C ALA A 45 -24.32 -6.38 -8.18
N ASP A 46 -25.44 -6.17 -7.50
CA ASP A 46 -25.61 -5.02 -6.61
C ASP A 46 -24.77 -5.13 -5.34
N HIS A 47 -24.58 -6.35 -4.81
CA HIS A 47 -23.67 -6.61 -3.68
C HIS A 47 -22.19 -6.44 -4.06
N ALA A 48 -21.79 -6.87 -5.27
CA ALA A 48 -20.45 -6.63 -5.79
C ALA A 48 -20.22 -5.13 -5.99
N LYS A 49 -21.19 -4.41 -6.56
CA LYS A 49 -21.13 -2.95 -6.74
C LYS A 49 -21.00 -2.18 -5.42
N SER A 50 -21.73 -2.57 -4.37
CA SER A 50 -21.61 -1.90 -3.06
C SER A 50 -20.28 -2.20 -2.37
N LYS A 51 -19.74 -3.43 -2.50
CA LYS A 51 -18.40 -3.77 -1.99
C LYS A 51 -17.26 -3.05 -2.72
N LEU A 52 -17.45 -2.67 -3.97
CA LEU A 52 -16.47 -1.94 -4.75
C LEU A 52 -16.48 -0.43 -4.49
N GLN A 53 -17.37 0.06 -3.62
CA GLN A 53 -17.45 1.48 -3.26
C GLN A 53 -16.71 1.79 -1.97
N GLU A 54 -16.44 0.83 -1.09
CA GLU A 54 -15.81 1.08 0.20
C GLU A 54 -14.60 0.16 0.41
N PHE A 55 -13.41 0.75 0.47
CA PHE A 55 -12.17 0.03 0.70
C PHE A 55 -11.55 0.47 2.01
N THR A 56 -11.04 -0.47 2.79
CA THR A 56 -10.49 -0.18 4.11
C THR A 56 -9.08 -0.74 4.24
N PHE A 57 -8.15 0.02 4.81
CA PHE A 57 -6.91 -0.55 5.37
C PHE A 57 -6.64 -0.01 6.77
N VAL A 58 -5.94 -0.82 7.56
CA VAL A 58 -5.67 -0.52 8.97
C VAL A 58 -4.16 -0.35 9.15
N VAL A 59 -3.75 0.70 9.87
CA VAL A 59 -2.36 0.92 10.27
C VAL A 59 -2.29 0.89 11.79
N CYS A 60 -1.61 -0.12 12.33
CA CYS A 60 -1.47 -0.35 13.76
C CYS A 60 -0.01 -0.56 14.17
N GLY A 61 0.26 -0.66 15.47
CA GLY A 61 1.62 -0.79 15.99
C GLY A 61 1.85 -0.03 17.29
N ALA A 62 3.04 -0.17 17.87
CA ALA A 62 3.40 0.48 19.13
C ALA A 62 3.32 2.03 19.06
N PRO A 63 3.26 2.74 20.20
CA PRO A 63 3.38 4.19 20.21
C PRO A 63 4.65 4.69 19.52
N ARG A 64 4.57 5.83 18.84
CA ARG A 64 5.72 6.53 18.22
C ARG A 64 6.45 5.77 17.10
N THR A 65 5.82 4.75 16.50
CA THR A 65 6.36 4.04 15.33
C THR A 65 6.05 4.75 14.00
N GLY A 66 5.60 6.00 14.00
CA GLY A 66 5.41 6.76 12.75
C GLY A 66 4.23 6.32 11.87
N LYS A 67 3.17 5.73 12.47
CA LYS A 67 1.97 5.26 11.74
C LYS A 67 1.30 6.35 10.89
N SER A 68 0.92 7.46 11.51
CA SER A 68 0.29 8.61 10.83
C SER A 68 1.20 9.19 9.74
N THR A 69 2.50 9.23 9.99
CA THR A 69 3.50 9.64 8.99
C THR A 69 3.59 8.67 7.82
N LEU A 70 3.48 7.36 8.06
CA LEU A 70 3.42 6.36 7.01
C LEU A 70 2.12 6.47 6.19
N ILE A 71 0.97 6.71 6.83
CA ILE A 71 -0.29 6.98 6.13
C ILE A 71 -0.11 8.14 5.16
N ASN A 72 0.39 9.28 5.63
CA ASN A 72 0.58 10.45 4.78
C ASN A 72 1.57 10.18 3.64
N ALA A 73 2.60 9.37 3.90
CA ALA A 73 3.55 8.98 2.88
C ALA A 73 2.94 8.04 1.81
N ILE A 74 2.06 7.11 2.20
CA ILE A 74 1.36 6.20 1.28
C ILE A 74 0.36 6.96 0.41
N ILE A 75 -0.43 7.86 1.01
CA ILE A 75 -1.44 8.64 0.30
C ILE A 75 -0.82 9.82 -0.46
N ASN A 76 0.38 10.25 -0.06
CA ASN A 76 1.04 11.46 -0.53
C ASN A 76 0.23 12.74 -0.23
N LYS A 77 -0.44 12.75 0.93
CA LYS A 77 -1.27 13.86 1.45
C LYS A 77 -1.21 13.92 2.98
N ASP A 78 -1.47 15.09 3.56
CA ASP A 78 -1.53 15.28 5.01
C ASP A 78 -2.92 14.94 5.57
N VAL A 79 -3.28 13.65 5.52
CA VAL A 79 -4.58 13.14 5.98
C VAL A 79 -4.58 12.89 7.49
N ALA A 80 -3.54 12.21 7.98
CA ALA A 80 -3.38 11.91 9.39
C ALA A 80 -2.54 13.02 10.08
N PRO A 81 -3.01 13.58 11.20
CA PRO A 81 -2.30 14.64 11.90
C PRO A 81 -0.97 14.11 12.44
N THR A 82 0.13 14.75 12.06
CA THR A 82 1.44 14.47 12.62
C THR A 82 1.85 15.62 13.53
N LYS A 83 2.43 15.30 14.68
CA LYS A 83 3.03 16.29 15.59
C LYS A 83 4.51 15.97 15.75
N SER A 84 5.30 16.99 16.04
CA SER A 84 6.69 16.80 16.46
C SER A 84 6.76 16.64 17.98
N GLY A 85 7.76 15.88 18.46
CA GLY A 85 8.07 15.78 19.89
C GLY A 85 7.32 14.69 20.66
N PRO A 86 7.48 14.63 21.99
CA PRO A 86 7.04 13.50 22.81
C PRO A 86 5.51 13.36 22.94
N SER A 87 4.75 14.42 22.68
CA SER A 87 3.28 14.41 22.62
C SER A 87 2.71 13.93 21.29
N ALA A 88 3.58 13.55 20.33
CA ALA A 88 3.20 12.98 19.04
C ALA A 88 2.78 11.52 19.14
N VAL A 89 1.68 11.27 19.86
CA VAL A 89 1.09 9.93 20.01
C VAL A 89 -0.39 10.02 19.67
N THR A 90 -0.83 9.15 18.77
CA THR A 90 -2.25 8.90 18.50
C THR A 90 -2.88 8.29 19.75
N LEU A 91 -3.72 9.06 20.43
CA LEU A 91 -4.38 8.65 21.69
C LEU A 91 -5.64 7.82 21.46
N GLU A 92 -6.29 8.06 20.32
CA GLU A 92 -7.57 7.45 19.96
C GLU A 92 -7.46 6.86 18.55
N THR A 93 -8.07 5.69 18.36
CA THR A 93 -8.22 5.10 17.03
C THR A 93 -9.13 5.99 16.19
N LYS A 94 -8.63 6.43 15.02
CA LYS A 94 -9.36 7.32 14.11
C LYS A 94 -9.46 6.72 12.72
N CYS A 95 -10.62 6.88 12.10
CA CYS A 95 -10.83 6.60 10.69
C CYS A 95 -10.73 7.90 9.90
N TYR A 96 -9.90 7.92 8.86
CA TYR A 96 -9.88 8.97 7.86
C TYR A 96 -10.52 8.43 6.58
N THR A 97 -11.52 9.14 6.06
CA THR A 97 -12.22 8.74 4.84
C THR A 97 -11.81 9.67 3.70
N LEU A 98 -11.33 9.08 2.61
CA LEU A 98 -11.12 9.77 1.33
C LEU A 98 -12.27 9.39 0.42
N GLU A 99 -12.85 10.37 -0.28
CA GLU A 99 -13.91 10.13 -1.26
C GLU A 99 -13.47 10.65 -2.62
N GLY A 100 -13.87 9.97 -3.68
CA GLY A 100 -13.64 10.41 -5.05
C GLY A 100 -14.73 9.94 -5.99
N PRO A 101 -14.91 10.61 -7.14
CA PRO A 101 -15.87 10.18 -8.14
C PRO A 101 -15.40 8.87 -8.79
N CYS A 102 -16.34 7.95 -9.04
CA CYS A 102 -16.09 6.82 -9.94
C CYS A 102 -16.09 7.37 -11.37
N SER A 103 -14.94 7.45 -12.03
CA SER A 103 -14.82 8.03 -13.37
C SER A 103 -15.59 7.22 -14.42
N ASN A 104 -16.42 7.89 -15.22
CA ASN A 104 -16.94 7.42 -16.52
C ASN A 104 -17.90 6.22 -16.50
N ASP A 105 -19.09 6.40 -15.92
CA ASP A 105 -20.30 5.80 -16.50
C ASP A 105 -21.17 6.97 -17.00
N GLU A 106 -21.23 7.16 -18.33
CA GLU A 106 -22.10 8.15 -19.00
C GLU A 106 -23.59 7.97 -18.60
N ASP A 107 -23.93 6.80 -18.04
CA ASP A 107 -25.27 6.44 -17.60
C ASP A 107 -25.50 6.53 -16.08
N GLN A 108 -24.49 6.89 -15.27
CA GLN A 108 -24.63 6.91 -13.80
C GLN A 108 -23.97 8.12 -13.14
N GLU A 109 -24.65 9.26 -13.22
CA GLU A 109 -24.35 10.44 -12.41
C GLU A 109 -24.29 10.08 -10.91
N GLY A 110 -23.14 10.37 -10.27
CA GLY A 110 -23.08 10.55 -8.81
C GLY A 110 -22.54 9.41 -7.96
N ARG A 111 -21.94 8.35 -8.52
CA ARG A 111 -21.28 7.32 -7.68
C ARG A 111 -19.91 7.79 -7.19
N THR A 112 -19.72 7.74 -5.88
CA THR A 112 -18.44 7.99 -5.22
C THR A 112 -17.87 6.69 -4.65
N PHE A 113 -16.54 6.55 -4.68
CA PHE A 113 -15.84 5.55 -3.89
C PHE A 113 -15.38 6.19 -2.57
N ARG A 114 -15.16 5.35 -1.56
CA ARG A 114 -14.70 5.68 -0.21
C ARG A 114 -13.50 4.82 0.16
N ILE A 115 -12.42 5.45 0.61
CA ILE A 115 -11.26 4.80 1.18
C ILE A 115 -11.20 5.14 2.66
N ASN A 116 -11.37 4.14 3.52
CA ASN A 116 -11.27 4.27 4.96
C ASN A 116 -9.88 3.84 5.44
N ILE A 117 -9.23 4.74 6.17
CA ILE A 117 -7.89 4.55 6.70
C ILE A 117 -7.96 4.59 8.22
N TRP A 118 -7.78 3.44 8.85
CA TRP A 118 -7.79 3.36 10.32
C TRP A 118 -6.37 3.54 10.86
N ASP A 119 -6.12 4.67 11.52
CA ASP A 119 -4.92 4.92 12.32
C ASP A 119 -5.21 4.58 13.78
N THR A 120 -4.67 3.46 14.25
CA THR A 120 -4.98 2.99 15.60
C THR A 120 -4.16 3.75 16.66
N ARG A 121 -4.68 3.76 17.89
CA ARG A 121 -3.82 4.09 19.03
C ARG A 121 -2.61 3.15 19.10
N GLY A 122 -1.55 3.60 19.76
CA GLY A 122 -0.37 2.76 19.98
C GLY A 122 -0.71 1.53 20.83
N ILE A 123 -0.30 0.34 20.38
CA ILE A 123 -0.55 -0.92 21.10
C ILE A 123 0.41 -1.01 22.30
N THR A 124 -0.11 -0.79 23.50
CA THR A 124 0.62 -1.00 24.77
C THR A 124 0.02 -2.15 25.60
N ALA A 125 -1.20 -2.56 25.28
CA ALA A 125 -1.92 -3.68 25.86
C ALA A 125 -2.83 -4.29 24.79
N TRP A 126 -3.39 -5.47 25.05
CA TRP A 126 -4.43 -6.04 24.19
C TRP A 126 -5.57 -5.05 24.02
N ASP A 127 -5.90 -4.75 22.76
CA ASP A 127 -6.89 -3.75 22.41
C ASP A 127 -7.94 -4.37 21.50
N LYS A 128 -9.08 -4.73 22.11
CA LYS A 128 -10.19 -5.34 21.38
C LYS A 128 -10.68 -4.45 20.24
N SER A 129 -10.56 -3.13 20.36
CA SER A 129 -11.02 -2.21 19.30
C SER A 129 -10.34 -2.44 17.95
N ILE A 130 -9.08 -2.90 17.92
CA ILE A 130 -8.40 -3.21 16.66
C ILE A 130 -8.94 -4.51 16.06
N ALA A 131 -9.17 -5.53 16.89
CA ALA A 131 -9.78 -6.78 16.48
C ALA A 131 -11.20 -6.57 15.97
N ASP A 132 -11.98 -5.71 16.64
CA ASP A 132 -13.34 -5.34 16.23
C ASP A 132 -13.32 -4.63 14.85
N VAL A 133 -12.38 -3.71 14.60
CA VAL A 133 -12.22 -3.08 13.27
C VAL A 133 -11.88 -4.12 12.19
N ILE A 134 -10.98 -5.06 12.47
CA ILE A 134 -10.60 -6.12 11.51
C ILE A 134 -11.81 -7.02 11.20
N GLU A 135 -12.59 -7.39 12.21
CA GLU A 135 -13.78 -8.23 12.08
C GLU A 135 -14.92 -7.52 11.35
N GLU A 136 -15.23 -6.28 11.73
CA GLU A 136 -16.37 -5.53 11.18
C GLU A 136 -16.09 -4.96 9.79
N LYS A 137 -14.87 -4.49 9.53
CA LYS A 137 -14.53 -3.73 8.32
C LYS A 137 -13.84 -4.55 7.25
N HIS A 138 -13.37 -5.75 7.57
CA HIS A 138 -12.66 -6.65 6.66
C HIS A 138 -11.67 -5.91 5.73
N PRO A 139 -10.65 -5.23 6.30
CA PRO A 139 -9.73 -4.42 5.51
C PRO A 139 -9.01 -5.25 4.44
N MET A 140 -8.65 -4.62 3.33
CA MET A 140 -7.82 -5.26 2.29
C MET A 140 -6.42 -5.59 2.81
N CYS A 141 -5.91 -4.77 3.72
CA CYS A 141 -4.58 -4.89 4.29
C CYS A 141 -4.54 -4.36 5.73
N MET A 142 -3.77 -5.04 6.58
CA MET A 142 -3.31 -4.52 7.87
C MET A 142 -1.80 -4.23 7.79
N ILE A 143 -1.39 -3.01 8.10
CA ILE A 143 0.00 -2.58 8.18
C ILE A 143 0.39 -2.46 9.66
N LEU A 144 1.22 -3.38 10.14
CA LEU A 144 1.75 -3.35 11.50
C LEU A 144 3.12 -2.65 11.52
N CYS A 145 3.18 -1.48 12.14
CA CYS A 145 4.38 -0.67 12.25
C CYS A 145 5.14 -0.96 13.55
N ALA A 146 6.43 -1.24 13.42
CA ALA A 146 7.39 -1.18 14.51
C ALA A 146 8.52 -0.23 14.16
N SER A 147 9.26 0.24 15.16
CA SER A 147 10.50 0.99 14.93
C SER A 147 11.57 0.51 15.91
N PRO A 148 12.86 0.73 15.63
CA PRO A 148 13.91 0.40 16.58
C PRO A 148 13.65 1.02 17.96
N GLY A 149 13.52 0.17 18.99
CA GLY A 149 13.21 0.61 20.36
C GLY A 149 11.72 0.85 20.66
N SER A 150 10.82 0.67 19.69
CA SER A 150 9.36 0.68 19.93
C SER A 150 8.69 -0.44 19.13
N PHE A 151 8.36 -1.53 19.83
CA PHE A 151 7.74 -2.73 19.30
C PHE A 151 6.60 -3.15 20.23
N ALA A 152 5.47 -3.60 19.66
CA ALA A 152 4.33 -4.06 20.44
C ALA A 152 4.59 -5.49 20.92
N ASN A 153 4.17 -5.86 22.12
CA ASN A 153 4.40 -7.21 22.64
C ASN A 153 3.76 -8.27 21.70
N ASP A 154 4.53 -9.32 21.39
CA ASP A 154 4.12 -10.49 20.60
C ASP A 154 2.77 -11.07 21.06
N GLU A 155 2.50 -11.07 22.36
CA GLU A 155 1.24 -11.55 22.93
C GLU A 155 0.01 -10.82 22.36
N PHE A 156 0.16 -9.54 22.01
CA PHE A 156 -0.91 -8.73 21.42
C PHE A 156 -0.88 -8.75 19.89
N VAL A 157 0.30 -8.91 19.30
CA VAL A 157 0.47 -8.90 17.84
C VAL A 157 0.02 -10.21 17.21
N ARG A 158 0.37 -11.36 17.80
CA ARG A 158 0.07 -12.68 17.23
C ARG A 158 -1.43 -12.93 17.03
N PRO A 159 -2.34 -12.62 17.97
CA PRO A 159 -3.76 -12.82 17.75
C PRO A 159 -4.30 -11.96 16.59
N LEU A 160 -3.82 -10.72 16.43
CA LEU A 160 -4.22 -9.84 15.32
C LEU A 160 -3.77 -10.41 13.97
N ILE A 161 -2.53 -10.90 13.87
CA ILE A 161 -2.03 -11.55 12.65
C ILE A 161 -2.85 -12.81 12.37
N SER A 162 -3.08 -13.67 13.36
CA SER A 162 -3.93 -14.87 13.21
C SER A 162 -5.32 -14.53 12.68
N GLN A 163 -5.95 -13.49 13.22
CA GLN A 163 -7.26 -13.04 12.77
C GLN A 163 -7.21 -12.59 11.30
N CYS A 164 -6.24 -11.76 10.92
CA CYS A 164 -6.06 -11.34 9.54
C CYS A 164 -5.85 -12.53 8.58
N VAL A 165 -4.98 -13.48 8.95
CA VAL A 165 -4.73 -14.68 8.13
C VAL A 165 -6.00 -15.51 7.94
N ASN A 166 -6.75 -15.75 9.02
CA ASN A 166 -8.01 -16.50 8.97
C ASN A 166 -9.08 -15.79 8.12
N SER A 167 -9.10 -14.46 8.15
CA SER A 167 -10.00 -13.62 7.35
C SER A 167 -9.47 -13.31 5.94
N LYS A 168 -8.33 -13.88 5.52
CA LYS A 168 -7.67 -13.60 4.22
C LYS A 168 -7.35 -12.12 3.99
N ILE A 169 -7.00 -11.43 5.06
CA ILE A 169 -6.54 -10.03 5.07
C ILE A 169 -5.02 -10.04 4.95
N PHE A 170 -4.50 -9.30 3.98
CA PHE A 170 -3.05 -9.22 3.77
C PHE A 170 -2.36 -8.48 4.93
N VAL A 171 -1.21 -8.98 5.37
CA VAL A 171 -0.46 -8.39 6.51
C VAL A 171 0.89 -7.85 6.07
N ALA A 172 1.09 -6.54 6.18
CA ALA A 172 2.40 -5.90 5.98
C ALA A 172 3.05 -5.59 7.33
N LEU A 173 4.14 -6.27 7.67
CA LEU A 173 4.96 -5.98 8.84
C LEU A 173 6.06 -4.99 8.44
N VAL A 174 6.00 -3.77 8.96
CA VAL A 174 6.80 -2.64 8.47
C VAL A 174 7.65 -2.06 9.59
N CYS A 175 8.97 -2.17 9.43
CA CYS A 175 9.92 -1.49 10.31
C CYS A 175 10.12 -0.06 9.81
N THR A 176 9.44 0.88 10.45
CA THR A 176 9.51 2.30 10.16
C THR A 176 10.73 2.94 10.81
N ASN A 177 11.02 4.19 10.43
CA ASN A 177 12.14 4.96 10.96
C ASN A 177 13.46 4.18 10.82
N GLN A 178 13.69 3.60 9.63
CA GLN A 178 14.84 2.74 9.28
C GLN A 178 16.21 3.31 9.69
N TRP A 179 16.36 4.60 9.97
CA TRP A 179 17.65 5.21 10.31
C TRP A 179 17.75 5.73 11.75
N ASN A 180 16.71 5.59 12.57
CA ASN A 180 16.64 6.25 13.88
C ASN A 180 17.49 5.59 15.00
N ASP A 181 18.14 4.46 14.74
CA ASP A 181 18.92 3.73 15.74
C ASP A 181 20.01 2.82 15.13
N SER A 182 20.66 2.00 15.96
CA SER A 182 21.70 1.05 15.53
C SER A 182 21.18 -0.02 14.56
N GLY A 183 22.08 -0.56 13.75
CA GLY A 183 21.76 -1.68 12.84
C GLY A 183 21.26 -2.92 13.57
N GLU A 184 21.75 -3.17 14.77
CA GLU A 184 21.38 -4.32 15.60
C GLU A 184 19.90 -4.26 16.02
N LYS A 185 19.42 -3.11 16.49
CA LYS A 185 18.00 -2.97 16.88
C LYS A 185 17.06 -3.12 15.69
N ARG A 186 17.48 -2.69 14.50
CA ARG A 186 16.73 -2.94 13.26
C ARG A 186 16.67 -4.41 12.91
N ALA A 187 17.82 -5.07 12.93
CA ALA A 187 17.91 -6.50 12.67
C ALA A 187 17.00 -7.29 13.61
N LYS A 188 16.97 -6.91 14.90
CA LYS A 188 16.07 -7.51 15.89
C LYS A 188 14.59 -7.35 15.53
N VAL A 189 14.13 -6.14 15.19
CA VAL A 189 12.73 -5.91 14.77
C VAL A 189 12.39 -6.74 13.53
N MET A 190 13.30 -6.79 12.55
CA MET A 190 13.10 -7.58 11.34
C MET A 190 13.03 -9.08 11.64
N GLU A 191 13.92 -9.59 12.50
CA GLU A 191 13.91 -10.99 12.95
C GLU A 191 12.61 -11.35 13.66
N GLU A 192 12.12 -10.50 14.57
CA GLU A 192 10.82 -10.67 15.24
C GLU A 192 9.67 -10.73 14.22
N PHE A 193 9.63 -9.81 13.24
CA PHE A 193 8.64 -9.87 12.16
C PHE A 193 8.73 -11.13 11.30
N HIS A 194 9.94 -11.56 10.95
CA HIS A 194 10.13 -12.81 10.21
C HIS A 194 9.61 -14.01 11.01
N ASN A 195 9.86 -14.04 12.33
CA ASN A 195 9.39 -15.09 13.22
C ASN A 195 7.87 -15.09 13.36
N LEU A 196 7.23 -13.92 13.34
CA LEU A 196 5.77 -13.80 13.38
C LEU A 196 5.12 -14.42 12.12
N LEU A 197 5.60 -14.08 10.91
CA LEU A 197 5.00 -14.58 9.67
C LEU A 197 5.39 -16.02 9.30
N ARG A 198 6.59 -16.48 9.71
CA ARG A 198 7.07 -17.84 9.40
C ARG A 198 6.18 -18.95 9.99
N VAL A 199 5.43 -18.64 11.05
CA VAL A 199 4.43 -19.55 11.63
C VAL A 199 3.30 -19.88 10.65
N TYR A 200 2.92 -18.93 9.77
CA TYR A 200 1.80 -19.09 8.84
C TYR A 200 2.26 -19.53 7.44
N ASN A 201 3.49 -19.18 7.04
CA ASN A 201 4.06 -19.61 5.78
C ASN A 201 5.57 -19.78 5.85
N THR A 202 6.08 -20.95 5.47
CA THR A 202 7.52 -21.22 5.41
C THR A 202 8.14 -20.90 4.05
N LYS A 203 7.31 -20.76 3.00
CA LYS A 203 7.77 -20.38 1.67
C LYS A 203 8.00 -18.88 1.63
N VAL A 204 9.26 -18.51 1.44
CA VAL A 204 9.71 -17.12 1.44
C VAL A 204 10.29 -16.78 0.08
N SER A 205 9.96 -15.60 -0.43
CA SER A 205 10.64 -14.98 -1.57
C SER A 205 11.06 -13.56 -1.22
N SER A 206 12.04 -13.01 -1.95
CA SER A 206 12.53 -11.66 -1.73
C SER A 206 12.56 -10.87 -3.04
N ASP A 207 12.11 -9.61 -3.00
CA ASP A 207 12.09 -8.69 -4.13
C ASP A 207 12.19 -7.24 -3.61
N ASN A 208 13.17 -6.47 -4.08
CA ASN A 208 13.43 -5.07 -3.68
C ASN A 208 13.42 -4.80 -2.16
N ASP A 209 14.22 -5.56 -1.40
CA ASP A 209 14.30 -5.46 0.08
C ASP A 209 12.99 -5.76 0.82
N ILE A 210 12.04 -6.40 0.13
CA ILE A 210 10.81 -6.93 0.72
C ILE A 210 10.93 -8.45 0.78
N THR A 211 10.55 -9.01 1.92
CA THR A 211 10.41 -10.45 2.08
C THR A 211 8.94 -10.83 2.10
N PHE A 212 8.53 -11.66 1.15
CA PHE A 212 7.16 -12.11 0.99
C PHE A 212 6.95 -13.49 1.60
N TYR A 213 5.79 -13.67 2.22
CA TYR A 213 5.33 -14.91 2.84
C TYR A 213 4.11 -15.44 2.08
N GLY A 214 4.25 -15.57 0.75
CA GLY A 214 3.15 -15.91 -0.16
C GLY A 214 2.08 -14.82 -0.20
N GLU A 215 0.81 -15.23 -0.16
CA GLU A 215 -0.35 -14.33 -0.18
C GLU A 215 -0.74 -13.82 1.23
N ILE A 216 -0.02 -14.26 2.27
CA ILE A 216 -0.35 -13.94 3.67
C ILE A 216 0.18 -12.56 4.06
N GLY A 217 1.43 -12.27 3.72
CA GLY A 217 2.06 -11.06 4.20
C GLY A 217 3.43 -10.77 3.64
N LEU A 218 3.96 -9.62 4.04
CA LEU A 218 5.32 -9.19 3.73
C LEU A 218 6.01 -8.59 4.95
N VAL A 219 7.34 -8.55 4.92
CA VAL A 219 8.21 -7.85 5.87
C VAL A 219 9.10 -6.88 5.10
N THR A 220 9.15 -5.63 5.53
CA THR A 220 10.05 -4.62 4.92
C THR A 220 10.42 -3.51 5.90
N MET A 221 11.36 -2.65 5.47
CA MET A 221 11.76 -1.43 6.16
C MET A 221 11.39 -0.20 5.35
N VAL A 222 10.94 0.85 6.03
CA VAL A 222 10.63 2.14 5.40
C VAL A 222 11.14 3.30 6.23
N ASN A 223 11.41 4.39 5.53
CA ASN A 223 11.68 5.68 6.14
C ASN A 223 10.77 6.72 5.48
N SER A 224 9.62 6.99 6.11
CA SER A 224 8.53 7.80 5.53
C SER A 224 8.89 9.29 5.40
N ILE A 225 9.85 9.77 6.18
CA ILE A 225 10.39 11.14 6.14
C ILE A 225 11.91 11.08 6.07
N ALA A 226 12.55 12.11 5.52
CA ALA A 226 14.01 12.17 5.50
C ALA A 226 14.58 12.14 6.93
N TYR A 227 15.61 11.33 7.14
CA TYR A 227 16.34 11.26 8.40
C TYR A 227 17.52 12.21 8.37
N SER A 228 17.69 12.98 9.45
CA SER A 228 18.82 13.88 9.63
C SER A 228 19.35 13.77 11.06
N ASN A 229 20.64 13.44 11.19
CA ASN A 229 21.35 13.46 12.46
C ASN A 229 22.28 14.66 12.49
N ARG A 230 21.88 15.71 13.22
CA ARG A 230 22.67 16.96 13.32
C ARG A 230 24.04 16.77 13.98
N ARG A 231 24.21 15.75 14.83
CA ARG A 231 25.49 15.49 15.52
C ARG A 231 26.53 14.86 14.59
N THR A 232 26.10 13.97 13.72
CA THR A 232 27.00 13.25 12.78
C THR A 232 27.00 13.86 11.38
N GLY A 233 26.12 14.83 11.09
CA GLY A 233 25.89 15.35 9.75
C GLY A 233 25.22 14.35 8.80
N LEU A 234 24.77 13.20 9.31
CA LEU A 234 24.22 12.13 8.48
C LEU A 234 22.83 12.52 7.96
N TYR A 235 22.69 12.53 6.64
CA TYR A 235 21.41 12.69 5.95
C TYR A 235 21.06 11.42 5.18
N ARG A 236 19.79 11.01 5.27
CA ARG A 236 19.21 9.93 4.47
C ARG A 236 17.84 10.37 3.94
N PRO A 237 17.58 10.27 2.64
CA PRO A 237 16.29 10.65 2.08
C PRO A 237 15.18 9.70 2.53
N ARG A 238 13.94 10.02 2.17
CA ARG A 238 12.80 9.09 2.24
C ARG A 238 13.13 7.84 1.42
N SER A 239 12.82 6.66 1.95
CA SER A 239 13.12 5.37 1.29
C SER A 239 12.07 4.31 1.62
N GLY A 240 11.95 3.31 0.75
CA GLY A 240 11.14 2.10 0.98
C GLY A 240 9.63 2.24 0.81
N VAL A 241 9.06 3.45 0.89
CA VAL A 241 7.58 3.62 0.83
C VAL A 241 7.00 3.13 -0.50
N ASN A 242 7.58 3.48 -1.65
CA ASN A 242 7.07 3.04 -2.95
C ASN A 242 7.21 1.53 -3.15
N HIS A 243 8.30 0.94 -2.64
CA HIS A 243 8.45 -0.52 -2.62
C HIS A 243 7.39 -1.17 -1.74
N LEU A 244 7.11 -0.66 -0.53
CA LEU A 244 6.00 -1.15 0.31
C LEU A 244 4.66 -1.09 -0.42
N ILE A 245 4.34 0.05 -1.05
CA ILE A 245 3.09 0.23 -1.79
C ILE A 245 2.97 -0.82 -2.90
N TYR A 246 4.04 -0.99 -3.68
CA TYR A 246 4.10 -1.97 -4.76
C TYR A 246 4.08 -3.42 -4.26
N GLY A 247 4.74 -3.70 -3.13
CA GLY A 247 4.73 -5.02 -2.50
C GLY A 247 3.33 -5.41 -2.06
N ILE A 248 2.58 -4.50 -1.42
CA ILE A 248 1.17 -4.70 -1.11
C ILE A 248 0.39 -4.95 -2.41
N MET A 249 0.54 -4.08 -3.43
CA MET A 249 -0.12 -4.22 -4.73
C MET A 249 0.06 -5.61 -5.36
N LYS A 250 1.27 -6.17 -5.31
CA LYS A 250 1.57 -7.50 -5.89
C LYS A 250 0.82 -8.63 -5.18
N SER A 251 0.61 -8.50 -3.88
CA SER A 251 0.06 -9.56 -3.02
C SER A 251 -1.46 -9.55 -2.89
N LEU A 252 -2.12 -8.44 -3.24
CA LEU A 252 -3.57 -8.35 -3.16
C LEU A 252 -4.27 -9.14 -4.28
N ASN A 253 -5.44 -9.70 -3.96
CA ASN A 253 -6.34 -10.29 -4.96
C ASN A 253 -6.97 -9.18 -5.86
N GLU A 254 -7.73 -9.55 -6.88
CA GLU A 254 -8.24 -8.58 -7.87
C GLU A 254 -9.13 -7.49 -7.25
N ASP A 255 -10.04 -7.85 -6.36
CA ASP A 255 -10.95 -6.90 -5.70
C ASP A 255 -10.19 -5.94 -4.77
N GLN A 256 -9.28 -6.49 -3.97
CA GLN A 256 -8.42 -5.70 -3.07
C GLN A 256 -7.46 -4.80 -3.84
N LEU A 257 -6.91 -5.29 -4.97
CA LEU A 257 -5.99 -4.57 -5.82
C LEU A 257 -6.64 -3.30 -6.38
N LEU A 258 -7.90 -3.36 -6.79
CA LEU A 258 -8.62 -2.17 -7.23
C LEU A 258 -8.72 -1.11 -6.12
N GLY A 259 -9.15 -1.53 -4.93
CA GLY A 259 -9.24 -0.63 -3.78
C GLY A 259 -7.90 0.02 -3.44
N TRP A 260 -6.81 -0.75 -3.57
CA TRP A 260 -5.46 -0.25 -3.41
C TRP A 260 -5.08 0.74 -4.50
N CYS A 261 -5.42 0.50 -5.76
CA CYS A 261 -5.20 1.47 -6.84
C CYS A 261 -5.95 2.79 -6.59
N TYR A 262 -7.22 2.75 -6.16
CA TYR A 262 -7.96 3.97 -5.81
C TYR A 262 -7.34 4.72 -4.63
N THR A 263 -6.86 3.98 -3.62
CA THR A 263 -6.13 4.55 -2.48
C THR A 263 -4.91 5.37 -2.93
N LEU A 264 -4.27 4.96 -4.03
CA LEU A 264 -3.03 5.54 -4.53
C LEU A 264 -3.23 6.49 -5.71
N MET A 265 -4.47 6.71 -6.16
CA MET A 265 -4.77 7.42 -7.40
C MET A 265 -4.08 8.78 -7.48
N GLU A 266 -4.07 9.51 -6.37
CA GLU A 266 -3.48 10.86 -6.28
C GLU A 266 -2.00 10.86 -5.86
N ASN A 267 -1.36 9.69 -5.75
CA ASN A 267 0.06 9.57 -5.46
C ASN A 267 0.88 9.52 -6.76
N ASP A 268 0.94 10.65 -7.48
CA ASP A 268 1.69 10.78 -8.74
C ASP A 268 3.18 10.38 -8.61
N GLY A 269 3.77 10.64 -7.44
CA GLY A 269 5.15 10.27 -7.14
C GLY A 269 5.37 8.75 -7.16
N PHE A 270 4.39 7.97 -6.70
CA PHE A 270 4.44 6.51 -6.80
C PHE A 270 4.29 6.04 -8.25
N TRP A 271 3.26 6.52 -8.96
CA TRP A 271 2.98 6.07 -10.34
C TRP A 271 4.14 6.38 -11.30
N SER A 272 4.72 7.58 -11.19
CA SER A 272 5.86 7.98 -12.02
C SER A 272 7.13 7.18 -11.73
N GLN A 273 7.43 6.92 -10.46
CA GLN A 273 8.68 6.22 -10.07
C GLN A 273 8.61 4.71 -10.30
N MET A 274 7.43 4.10 -10.10
CA MET A 274 7.23 2.65 -10.19
C MET A 274 6.65 2.20 -11.53
N GLN A 275 6.55 3.10 -12.51
CA GLN A 275 5.82 2.89 -13.76
C GLN A 275 6.16 1.58 -14.47
N ASN A 276 7.45 1.31 -14.69
CA ASN A 276 7.90 0.11 -15.41
C ASN A 276 7.51 -1.16 -14.65
N GLN A 277 7.70 -1.18 -13.33
CA GLN A 277 7.35 -2.32 -12.49
C GLN A 277 5.84 -2.57 -12.47
N ILE A 278 5.05 -1.50 -12.41
CA ILE A 278 3.59 -1.56 -12.46
C ILE A 278 3.13 -2.11 -13.82
N GLN A 279 3.69 -1.60 -14.93
CA GLN A 279 3.36 -2.10 -16.26
C GLN A 279 3.70 -3.58 -16.40
N ASP A 280 4.87 -4.01 -15.96
CA ASP A 280 5.29 -5.41 -15.98
C ASP A 280 4.38 -6.28 -15.10
N PHE A 281 4.00 -5.79 -13.93
CA PHE A 281 3.06 -6.47 -13.03
C PHE A 281 1.69 -6.67 -13.69
N PHE A 282 1.10 -5.62 -14.24
CA PHE A 282 -0.20 -5.71 -14.92
C PHE A 282 -0.11 -6.54 -16.20
N ALA A 283 1.01 -6.49 -16.93
CA ALA A 283 1.24 -7.42 -18.02
C ALA A 283 1.21 -8.86 -17.48
N GLN A 284 2.08 -9.22 -16.55
CA GLN A 284 2.18 -10.60 -16.06
C GLN A 284 0.87 -11.12 -15.43
N LYS A 285 0.22 -10.32 -14.58
CA LYS A 285 -0.98 -10.72 -13.84
C LYS A 285 -2.18 -10.96 -14.76
N PHE A 286 -2.30 -10.21 -15.85
CA PHE A 286 -3.46 -10.28 -16.74
C PHE A 286 -3.18 -10.89 -18.14
N THR A 287 -1.93 -11.23 -18.47
CA THR A 287 -1.57 -11.88 -19.76
C THR A 287 -2.19 -13.27 -19.92
N TYR A 288 -2.55 -13.95 -18.82
CA TYR A 288 -3.23 -15.26 -18.87
C TYR A 288 -4.75 -15.18 -19.12
N GLY A 289 -5.35 -13.98 -19.16
CA GLY A 289 -6.70 -13.73 -19.66
C GLY A 289 -6.65 -13.00 -21.00
N LYS A 290 -6.94 -13.69 -22.11
CA LYS A 290 -6.90 -13.16 -23.50
C LYS A 290 -7.75 -11.89 -23.76
N SER A 291 -8.50 -11.43 -22.77
CA SER A 291 -9.39 -10.28 -22.80
C SER A 291 -8.71 -8.94 -22.46
N PHE A 292 -7.61 -8.94 -21.69
CA PHE A 292 -6.96 -7.72 -21.16
C PHE A 292 -5.91 -7.12 -22.12
N LEU A 293 -5.21 -7.98 -22.89
CA LEU A 293 -4.09 -7.58 -23.78
C LEU A 293 -4.53 -6.70 -24.96
N TRP A 294 -5.78 -6.77 -25.39
CA TRP A 294 -6.28 -5.91 -26.48
C TRP A 294 -6.39 -4.44 -26.03
N SER A 295 -6.71 -4.19 -24.75
CA SER A 295 -6.83 -2.84 -24.17
C SER A 295 -5.47 -2.17 -23.92
N LEU A 296 -4.45 -2.91 -23.49
CA LEU A 296 -3.09 -2.37 -23.32
C LEU A 296 -2.40 -2.05 -24.65
N SER A 297 -2.72 -2.76 -25.74
CA SER A 297 -2.17 -2.45 -27.06
C SER A 297 -2.58 -1.06 -27.58
N LYS A 298 -3.77 -0.57 -27.21
CA LYS A 298 -4.23 0.80 -27.51
C LYS A 298 -3.58 1.87 -26.63
N ALA A 299 -3.24 1.54 -25.38
CA ALA A 299 -2.46 2.44 -24.52
C ALA A 299 -1.04 2.65 -25.09
N LYS A 300 -0.45 1.61 -25.70
CA LYS A 300 0.91 1.65 -26.27
C LYS A 300 1.04 2.58 -27.49
N THR A 301 0.01 2.71 -28.32
CA THR A 301 0.01 3.60 -29.50
C THR A 301 -0.12 5.09 -29.13
N TRP A 302 -0.65 5.40 -27.94
CA TRP A 302 -0.80 6.78 -27.47
C TRP A 302 0.51 7.33 -26.86
N PHE A 303 1.33 6.46 -26.24
CA PHE A 303 2.64 6.83 -25.68
C PHE A 303 3.74 7.12 -26.71
N GLN A 304 3.51 6.84 -28.00
CA GLN A 304 4.53 6.99 -29.06
C GLN A 304 4.32 8.21 -29.96
N HIS A 305 3.25 9.00 -29.75
CA HIS A 305 2.89 10.12 -30.63
C HIS A 305 2.80 11.49 -29.93
N GLN A 306 3.48 11.70 -28.81
CA GLN A 306 3.74 13.03 -28.24
C GLN A 306 5.21 13.21 -27.85
#